data_AF-A0A6L7CUZ6-F1
#
_entry.id   AF-A0A6L7CUZ6-F1
#
_cell.length_a   1.000
_cell.length_b   1.000
_cell.length_c   1.000
_cell.angle_alpha   90.00
_cell.angle_beta   90.00
_cell.angle_gamma   90.00
#
_symmetry.space_group_name_H-M   'P 1'
#
loop_
_entity.id
_entity.type
_entity.pdbx_description
1 polymer ?
#
loop_
_entity_poly.entity_id
_entity_poly.type
_entity_poly.pdbx_seq_one_letter_code
_entity_poly.pdbx_strand_id
1 'polypeptide(L)'
;FWAEQARRIDWQTPFTQTLDHSNPPFARWFCEGRTNLCHNAIDRWLEKQPEALALIAVSSETEEERTFTFRQLHDEVNAVASMLRSLGVQRGDRVLVYMPMIAEAHITLLACARIGAIHSVVFGGFASHSVAARIDDAKPVLIVSADAGARGGKIIPYKKLLDDAISQAQHQPRHVLLVDRGLAKMARVSGRDVDFASLRHQHIGARVPVAWLESNETSCILYTSGTTG
;
A
#
# COMPACT_ATOMS: atom_id res chain seq x y z
N PHE A 1 30.24 -10.07 -2.43
CA PHE A 1 29.49 -9.69 -1.22
C PHE A 1 28.00 -9.49 -1.49
N TRP A 2 27.54 -8.43 -2.21
CA TRP A 2 26.09 -8.16 -2.36
C TRP A 2 25.28 -9.30 -3.00
N ALA A 3 25.85 -10.01 -3.97
CA ALA A 3 25.24 -11.22 -4.53
C ALA A 3 24.94 -12.29 -3.47
N GLU A 4 25.81 -12.46 -2.47
CA GLU A 4 25.63 -13.44 -1.39
C GLU A 4 24.50 -13.00 -0.46
N GLN A 5 24.45 -11.73 -0.07
CA GLN A 5 23.38 -11.20 0.78
C GLN A 5 22.02 -11.27 0.09
N ALA A 6 21.97 -11.00 -1.22
CA ALA A 6 20.75 -11.10 -2.00
C ALA A 6 20.17 -12.53 -2.06
N ARG A 7 20.97 -13.58 -1.86
CA ARG A 7 20.48 -14.98 -1.80
C ARG A 7 19.72 -15.31 -0.51
N ARG A 8 19.63 -14.39 0.46
CA ARG A 8 18.88 -14.55 1.72
C ARG A 8 17.38 -14.26 1.56
N ILE A 9 16.99 -13.72 0.41
CA ILE A 9 15.59 -13.57 0.01
C ILE A 9 15.27 -14.57 -1.11
N ASP A 10 14.00 -14.87 -1.26
CA ASP A 10 13.51 -15.79 -2.26
C ASP A 10 13.41 -15.08 -3.61
N TRP A 11 13.90 -15.77 -4.64
CA TRP A 11 13.83 -15.35 -6.03
C TRP A 11 13.08 -16.43 -6.81
N GLN A 12 12.06 -16.05 -7.59
CA GLN A 12 11.46 -16.97 -8.56
C GLN A 12 12.44 -17.25 -9.70
N THR A 13 13.13 -16.22 -10.15
CA THR A 13 14.21 -16.31 -11.13
C THR A 13 15.46 -15.68 -10.51
N PRO A 14 16.55 -16.44 -10.30
CA PRO A 14 17.79 -15.87 -9.80
C PRO A 14 18.33 -14.79 -10.74
N PHE A 15 18.95 -13.76 -10.19
CA PHE A 15 19.66 -12.75 -10.99
C PHE A 15 20.95 -13.29 -11.58
N THR A 16 21.35 -12.78 -12.74
CA THR A 16 22.60 -13.16 -13.43
C THR A 16 23.70 -12.13 -13.21
N GLN A 17 23.33 -10.85 -13.09
CA GLN A 17 24.25 -9.73 -12.88
C GLN A 17 23.92 -8.99 -11.59
N THR A 18 24.89 -8.87 -10.68
CA THR A 18 24.67 -8.22 -9.38
C THR A 18 24.48 -6.71 -9.50
N LEU A 19 25.27 -6.05 -10.33
CA LEU A 19 25.21 -4.60 -10.56
C LEU A 19 25.53 -4.32 -12.02
N ASP A 20 24.64 -3.60 -12.69
CA ASP A 20 24.89 -2.89 -13.94
C ASP A 20 25.02 -1.40 -13.64
N HIS A 21 26.21 -0.86 -13.89
CA HIS A 21 26.57 0.54 -13.70
C HIS A 21 27.00 1.19 -15.02
N SER A 22 26.53 0.68 -16.15
CA SER A 22 26.86 1.21 -17.48
C SER A 22 26.22 2.58 -17.77
N ASN A 23 25.16 2.97 -17.05
CA ASN A 23 24.41 4.21 -17.28
C ASN A 23 24.13 5.03 -16.00
N PRO A 24 25.13 5.69 -15.39
CA PRO A 24 24.90 6.55 -14.22
C PRO A 24 24.00 7.76 -14.56
N PRO A 25 23.11 8.20 -13.64
CA PRO A 25 22.90 7.69 -12.26
C PRO A 25 21.94 6.48 -12.17
N PHE A 26 21.51 5.90 -13.30
CA PHE A 26 20.52 4.81 -13.39
C PHE A 26 21.15 3.42 -13.22
N ALA A 27 21.82 3.21 -12.09
CA ALA A 27 22.37 1.89 -11.74
C ALA A 27 21.26 0.85 -11.53
N ARG A 28 21.45 -0.36 -12.02
CA ARG A 28 20.51 -1.48 -11.88
C ARG A 28 21.13 -2.59 -11.04
N TRP A 29 20.39 -3.08 -10.06
CA TRP A 29 20.86 -4.13 -9.15
C TRP A 29 20.11 -5.43 -9.40
N PHE A 30 20.83 -6.56 -9.31
CA PHE A 30 20.29 -7.92 -9.41
C PHE A 30 19.50 -8.17 -10.71
N CYS A 31 20.07 -7.75 -11.83
CA CYS A 31 19.42 -7.75 -13.15
C CYS A 31 18.91 -9.15 -13.54
N GLU A 32 17.77 -9.17 -14.22
CA GLU A 32 17.02 -10.38 -14.64
C GLU A 32 16.42 -11.16 -13.48
N GLY A 33 16.80 -10.85 -12.24
CA GLY A 33 16.24 -11.47 -11.04
C GLY A 33 14.78 -11.10 -10.88
N ARG A 34 13.94 -12.11 -10.63
CA ARG A 34 12.51 -11.92 -10.35
C ARG A 34 12.17 -12.29 -8.91
N THR A 35 11.57 -11.35 -8.19
CA THR A 35 11.17 -11.51 -6.79
C THR A 35 9.83 -10.83 -6.52
N ASN A 36 9.34 -10.93 -5.29
CA ASN A 36 8.17 -10.21 -4.81
C ASN A 36 8.34 -9.88 -3.32
N LEU A 37 8.05 -8.62 -2.95
CA LEU A 37 8.22 -8.15 -1.57
C LEU A 37 7.20 -8.77 -0.61
N CYS A 38 5.94 -8.92 -1.03
CA CYS A 38 4.91 -9.59 -0.23
C CYS A 38 5.27 -11.06 0.02
N HIS A 39 5.73 -11.78 -1.02
CA HIS A 39 6.17 -13.17 -0.87
C HIS A 39 7.25 -13.32 0.20
N ASN A 40 8.27 -12.47 0.13
CA ASN A 40 9.39 -12.49 1.07
C ASN A 40 9.01 -12.03 2.48
N ALA A 41 8.03 -11.13 2.59
CA ALA A 41 7.54 -10.62 3.87
C ALA A 41 6.59 -11.61 4.55
N ILE A 42 5.78 -12.37 3.80
CA ILE A 42 4.67 -13.16 4.34
C ILE A 42 4.70 -14.61 3.84
N ASP A 43 4.50 -14.84 2.54
CA ASP A 43 4.18 -16.15 1.99
C ASP A 43 5.22 -17.22 2.36
N ARG A 44 6.52 -16.90 2.25
CA ARG A 44 7.62 -17.84 2.58
C ARG A 44 7.68 -18.26 4.05
N TRP A 45 6.99 -17.53 4.94
CA TRP A 45 6.93 -17.82 6.37
C TRP A 45 5.76 -18.72 6.74
N LEU A 46 4.78 -18.93 5.85
CA LEU A 46 3.61 -19.76 6.13
C LEU A 46 3.96 -21.24 6.38
N GLU A 47 5.01 -21.74 5.73
CA GLU A 47 5.49 -23.11 5.94
C GLU A 47 6.30 -23.25 7.24
N LYS A 48 6.92 -22.15 7.70
CA LYS A 48 7.88 -22.16 8.81
C LYS A 48 7.25 -21.78 10.15
N GLN A 49 6.39 -20.77 10.15
CA GLN A 49 5.86 -20.13 11.36
C GLN A 49 4.48 -19.48 11.13
N PRO A 50 3.48 -20.22 10.62
CA PRO A 50 2.19 -19.63 10.24
C PRO A 50 1.43 -19.00 11.41
N GLU A 51 1.62 -19.52 12.63
CA GLU A 51 0.95 -19.02 13.84
C GLU A 51 1.77 -18.00 14.63
N ALA A 52 2.99 -17.68 14.19
CA ALA A 52 3.76 -16.60 14.80
C ALA A 52 3.11 -15.24 14.50
N LEU A 53 3.17 -14.32 15.47
CA LEU A 53 2.62 -12.98 15.32
C LEU A 53 3.42 -12.21 14.25
N ALA A 54 2.71 -11.63 13.28
CA ALA A 54 3.29 -10.89 12.16
C ALA A 54 2.99 -9.39 12.23
N LEU A 55 1.80 -9.03 12.71
CA LEU A 55 1.37 -7.63 12.87
C LEU A 55 0.59 -7.47 14.17
N ILE A 56 1.01 -6.54 15.02
CA ILE A 56 0.30 -6.12 16.22
C ILE A 56 -0.05 -4.65 16.02
N ALA A 57 -1.32 -4.36 15.81
CA ALA A 57 -1.83 -3.03 15.57
C ALA A 57 -2.55 -2.52 16.82
N VAL A 58 -1.91 -1.57 17.51
CA VAL A 58 -2.44 -0.92 18.71
C VAL A 58 -2.93 0.46 18.35
N SER A 59 -4.20 0.75 18.60
CA SER A 59 -4.77 2.08 18.42
C SER A 59 -5.04 2.73 19.78
N SER A 60 -4.29 3.79 20.10
CA SER A 60 -4.62 4.66 21.24
C SER A 60 -5.86 5.53 21.00
N GLU A 61 -6.42 5.49 19.79
CA GLU A 61 -7.52 6.36 19.36
C GLU A 61 -8.88 5.66 19.52
N THR A 62 -8.91 4.34 19.26
CA THR A 62 -10.10 3.50 19.43
C THR A 62 -10.00 2.57 20.64
N GLU A 63 -8.86 2.57 21.36
CA GLU A 63 -8.54 1.62 22.44
C GLU A 63 -8.57 0.15 21.98
N GLU A 64 -8.39 -0.08 20.68
CA GLU A 64 -8.40 -1.41 20.09
C GLU A 64 -6.98 -1.92 19.87
N GLU A 65 -6.81 -3.21 20.12
CA GLU A 65 -5.63 -3.97 19.71
C GLU A 65 -6.07 -5.10 18.78
N ARG A 66 -5.42 -5.17 17.62
CA ARG A 66 -5.64 -6.24 16.64
C ARG A 66 -4.31 -6.91 16.32
N THR A 67 -4.27 -8.22 16.53
CA THR A 67 -3.06 -9.03 16.34
C THR A 67 -3.32 -10.07 15.26
N PHE A 68 -2.39 -10.16 14.32
CA PHE A 68 -2.44 -11.06 13.18
C PHE A 68 -1.26 -12.01 13.22
N THR A 69 -1.52 -13.31 13.12
CA THR A 69 -0.48 -14.30 12.78
C THR A 69 -0.06 -14.16 11.32
N PHE A 70 1.05 -14.79 10.90
CA PHE A 70 1.42 -14.84 9.48
C PHE A 70 0.30 -15.39 8.60
N ARG A 71 -0.41 -16.43 9.05
CA ARG A 71 -1.56 -17.00 8.33
C ARG A 71 -2.69 -15.98 8.17
N GLN A 72 -3.06 -15.32 9.26
CA GLN A 72 -4.14 -14.32 9.24
C GLN A 72 -3.76 -13.12 8.37
N LEU A 73 -2.54 -12.61 8.51
CA LEU A 73 -2.06 -11.49 7.69
C LEU A 73 -2.01 -11.87 6.20
N HIS A 74 -1.59 -13.10 5.86
CA HIS A 74 -1.65 -13.60 4.49
C HIS A 74 -3.08 -13.59 3.95
N ASP A 75 -4.06 -14.09 4.71
CA ASP A 75 -5.46 -14.12 4.28
C ASP A 75 -6.02 -12.69 4.09
N GLU A 76 -5.69 -11.76 4.98
CA GLU A 76 -6.04 -10.34 4.85
C GLU A 76 -5.45 -9.71 3.58
N VAL A 77 -4.14 -9.91 3.35
CA VAL A 77 -3.46 -9.36 2.19
C VAL A 77 -4.03 -9.92 0.89
N ASN A 78 -4.45 -11.20 0.86
CA ASN A 78 -5.11 -11.76 -0.31
C ASN A 78 -6.51 -11.17 -0.54
N ALA A 79 -7.30 -10.98 0.52
CA ALA A 79 -8.60 -10.33 0.42
C ALA A 79 -8.44 -8.90 -0.13
N VAL A 80 -7.54 -8.10 0.45
CA VAL A 80 -7.28 -6.73 0.00
C VAL A 80 -6.70 -6.69 -1.41
N ALA A 81 -5.76 -7.57 -1.77
CA ALA A 81 -5.26 -7.65 -3.14
C ALA A 81 -6.37 -7.96 -4.16
N SER A 82 -7.36 -8.77 -3.78
CA SER A 82 -8.53 -9.07 -4.60
C SER A 82 -9.46 -7.85 -4.72
N MET A 83 -9.65 -7.10 -3.63
CA MET A 83 -10.38 -5.82 -3.63
C MET A 83 -9.71 -4.78 -4.55
N LEU A 84 -8.38 -4.64 -4.48
CA LEU A 84 -7.65 -3.69 -5.34
C LEU A 84 -7.87 -4.04 -6.83
N ARG A 85 -7.79 -5.33 -7.19
CA ARG A 85 -8.05 -5.79 -8.56
C ARG A 85 -9.50 -5.57 -9.00
N SER A 86 -10.49 -5.78 -8.13
CA SER A 86 -11.90 -5.55 -8.47
C SER A 86 -12.21 -4.06 -8.67
N LEU A 87 -11.44 -3.16 -8.05
CA LEU A 87 -11.47 -1.72 -8.29
C LEU A 87 -10.62 -1.27 -9.49
N GLY A 88 -10.03 -2.21 -10.23
CA GLY A 88 -9.32 -1.96 -11.49
C GLY A 88 -7.82 -1.73 -11.37
N VAL A 89 -7.20 -1.95 -10.21
CA VAL A 89 -5.74 -1.81 -10.04
C VAL A 89 -4.99 -2.97 -10.73
N GLN A 90 -4.02 -2.62 -11.57
CA GLN A 90 -3.14 -3.55 -12.27
C GLN A 90 -1.66 -3.36 -11.86
N ARG A 91 -0.78 -4.25 -12.36
CA ARG A 91 0.67 -4.10 -12.17
C ARG A 91 1.15 -2.79 -12.82
N GLY A 92 1.96 -2.02 -12.10
CA GLY A 92 2.44 -0.70 -12.52
C GLY A 92 1.46 0.45 -12.25
N ASP A 93 0.21 0.16 -11.82
CA ASP A 93 -0.70 1.21 -11.42
C ASP A 93 -0.33 1.81 -10.07
N ARG A 94 -0.55 3.13 -9.93
CA ARG A 94 -0.32 3.82 -8.68
C ARG A 94 -1.54 3.72 -7.78
N VAL A 95 -1.33 3.34 -6.53
CA VAL A 95 -2.33 3.37 -5.46
C VAL A 95 -1.86 4.39 -4.43
N LEU A 96 -2.59 5.50 -4.29
CA LEU A 96 -2.24 6.51 -3.30
C LEU A 96 -2.84 6.12 -1.94
N VAL A 97 -2.01 6.06 -0.91
CA VAL A 97 -2.39 5.66 0.45
C VAL A 97 -2.28 6.86 1.36
N TYR A 98 -3.43 7.43 1.74
CA TYR A 98 -3.54 8.56 2.66
C TYR A 98 -4.31 8.11 3.90
N MET A 99 -3.65 7.36 4.77
CA MET A 99 -4.24 6.75 5.98
C MET A 99 -3.41 7.06 7.23
N PRO A 100 -4.05 7.03 8.43
CA PRO A 100 -3.32 6.96 9.69
C PRO A 100 -2.56 5.63 9.85
N MET A 101 -1.77 5.51 10.92
CA MET A 101 -1.01 4.30 11.26
C MET A 101 -1.92 3.18 11.77
N ILE A 102 -2.68 2.55 10.87
CA ILE A 102 -3.61 1.44 11.16
C ILE A 102 -3.20 0.16 10.42
N ALA A 103 -3.77 -0.97 10.82
CA ALA A 103 -3.49 -2.28 10.20
C ALA A 103 -3.79 -2.27 8.69
N GLU A 104 -4.92 -1.69 8.31
CA GLU A 104 -5.39 -1.59 6.93
C GLU A 104 -4.38 -0.87 6.03
N ALA A 105 -3.63 0.10 6.56
CA ALA A 105 -2.57 0.76 5.83
C ALA A 105 -1.48 -0.23 5.43
N HIS A 106 -0.95 -0.99 6.39
CA HIS A 106 0.10 -1.97 6.15
C HIS A 106 -0.37 -3.10 5.22
N ILE A 107 -1.59 -3.60 5.45
CA ILE A 107 -2.21 -4.64 4.61
C ILE A 107 -2.37 -4.13 3.16
N THR A 108 -2.76 -2.86 2.97
CA THR A 108 -2.88 -2.24 1.64
C THR A 108 -1.52 -2.15 0.94
N LEU A 109 -0.44 -1.77 1.64
CA LEU A 109 0.90 -1.72 1.05
C LEU A 109 1.37 -3.11 0.62
N LEU A 110 1.17 -4.12 1.48
CA LEU A 110 1.50 -5.52 1.19
C LEU A 110 0.67 -6.06 0.01
N ALA A 111 -0.62 -5.70 -0.07
CA ALA A 111 -1.49 -6.05 -1.18
C ALA A 111 -1.04 -5.39 -2.50
N CYS A 112 -0.61 -4.13 -2.48
CA CYS A 112 -0.01 -3.46 -3.64
C CYS A 112 1.24 -4.21 -4.11
N ALA A 113 2.16 -4.51 -3.18
CA ALA A 113 3.36 -5.26 -3.46
C ALA A 113 3.06 -6.66 -4.02
N ARG A 114 2.02 -7.34 -3.52
CA ARG A 114 1.58 -8.66 -4.01
C ARG A 114 1.19 -8.65 -5.47
N ILE A 115 0.45 -7.63 -5.90
CA ILE A 115 -0.08 -7.54 -7.29
C ILE A 115 0.84 -6.74 -8.23
N GLY A 116 1.94 -6.20 -7.72
CA GLY A 116 2.86 -5.36 -8.47
C GLY A 116 2.35 -3.95 -8.74
N ALA A 117 1.41 -3.46 -7.93
CA ALA A 117 1.00 -2.06 -7.95
C ALA A 117 2.03 -1.20 -7.18
N ILE A 118 2.16 0.05 -7.60
CA ILE A 118 3.08 1.02 -7.02
C ILE A 118 2.34 1.80 -5.94
N HIS A 119 2.62 1.54 -4.67
CA HIS A 119 1.99 2.31 -3.60
C HIS A 119 2.68 3.67 -3.44
N SER A 120 1.88 4.73 -3.25
CA SER A 120 2.38 6.06 -2.90
C SER A 120 1.79 6.52 -1.58
N VAL A 121 2.62 6.52 -0.55
CA VAL A 121 2.18 6.86 0.82
C VAL A 121 2.27 8.37 1.01
N VAL A 122 1.17 8.96 1.47
CA VAL A 122 1.09 10.37 1.80
C VAL A 122 0.89 10.52 3.30
N PHE A 123 1.77 11.30 3.94
CA PHE A 123 1.69 11.54 5.37
C PHE A 123 0.40 12.25 5.74
N GLY A 124 -0.30 11.71 6.73
CA GLY A 124 -1.60 12.19 7.20
C GLY A 124 -1.68 13.63 7.68
N GLY A 125 -0.54 14.23 8.06
CA GLY A 125 -0.48 15.63 8.49
C GLY A 125 -0.40 16.64 7.34
N PHE A 126 -0.38 16.21 6.08
CA PHE A 126 -0.38 17.14 4.95
C PHE A 126 -1.73 17.82 4.77
N ALA A 127 -1.68 19.10 4.40
CA ALA A 127 -2.84 19.87 3.97
C ALA A 127 -3.31 19.43 2.57
N SER A 128 -4.57 19.68 2.25
CA SER A 128 -5.21 19.22 1.01
C SER A 128 -4.47 19.60 -0.28
N HIS A 129 -3.91 20.81 -0.38
CA HIS A 129 -3.14 21.22 -1.57
C HIS A 129 -1.88 20.35 -1.77
N SER A 130 -1.23 19.92 -0.67
CA SER A 130 -0.05 19.05 -0.71
C SER A 130 -0.42 17.62 -1.11
N VAL A 131 -1.64 17.18 -0.79
CA VAL A 131 -2.19 15.89 -1.23
C VAL A 131 -2.57 15.98 -2.72
N ALA A 132 -3.20 17.07 -3.15
CA ALA A 132 -3.60 17.32 -4.54
C ALA A 132 -2.42 17.25 -5.51
N ALA A 133 -1.30 17.93 -5.19
CA ALA A 133 -0.10 17.88 -6.01
C ALA A 133 0.44 16.45 -6.22
N ARG A 134 0.31 15.58 -5.20
CA ARG A 134 0.72 14.17 -5.29
C ARG A 134 -0.27 13.34 -6.08
N ILE A 135 -1.57 13.65 -6.01
CA ILE A 135 -2.58 13.02 -6.86
C ILE A 135 -2.27 13.33 -8.34
N ASP A 136 -1.95 14.59 -8.66
CA ASP A 136 -1.68 15.02 -10.04
C ASP A 136 -0.38 14.43 -10.60
N ASP A 137 0.65 14.29 -9.78
CA ASP A 137 1.92 13.70 -10.19
C ASP A 137 1.84 12.16 -10.29
N ALA A 138 1.34 11.47 -9.25
CA ALA A 138 1.25 10.01 -9.23
C ALA A 138 0.17 9.47 -10.18
N LYS A 139 -0.86 10.28 -10.48
CA LYS A 139 -2.05 9.89 -11.26
C LYS A 139 -2.63 8.54 -10.81
N PRO A 140 -3.00 8.38 -9.52
CA PRO A 140 -3.40 7.09 -8.99
C PRO A 140 -4.69 6.58 -9.62
N VAL A 141 -4.79 5.27 -9.84
CA VAL A 141 -6.03 4.62 -10.26
C VAL A 141 -7.01 4.51 -9.07
N LEU A 142 -6.46 4.33 -7.87
CA LEU A 142 -7.19 4.18 -6.63
C LEU A 142 -6.54 5.03 -5.52
N ILE A 143 -7.35 5.66 -4.68
CA ILE A 143 -6.91 6.23 -3.41
C ILE A 143 -7.49 5.40 -2.27
N VAL A 144 -6.68 5.08 -1.26
CA VAL A 144 -7.12 4.41 -0.03
C VAL A 144 -6.94 5.37 1.16
N SER A 145 -7.99 5.57 1.94
CA SER A 145 -8.01 6.50 3.07
C SER A 145 -8.90 6.02 4.21
N ALA A 146 -9.06 6.84 5.23
CA ALA A 146 -9.93 6.58 6.38
C ALA A 146 -10.85 7.78 6.64
N ASP A 147 -11.86 7.59 7.48
CA ASP A 147 -12.66 8.68 8.03
C ASP A 147 -11.77 9.72 8.74
N ALA A 148 -10.91 9.27 9.65
CA ALA A 148 -10.03 10.10 10.45
C ALA A 148 -8.85 9.35 11.08
N GLY A 149 -7.90 10.11 11.60
CA GLY A 149 -6.88 9.67 12.55
C GLY A 149 -6.74 10.66 13.70
N ALA A 150 -5.80 10.46 14.60
CA ALA A 150 -5.49 11.42 15.65
C ALA A 150 -4.00 11.73 15.76
N ARG A 151 -3.68 12.93 16.25
CA ARG A 151 -2.31 13.32 16.60
C ARG A 151 -2.34 14.18 17.84
N GLY A 152 -1.65 13.74 18.89
CA GLY A 152 -1.64 14.45 20.18
C GLY A 152 -3.05 14.66 20.75
N GLY A 153 -3.91 13.62 20.66
CA GLY A 153 -5.30 13.66 21.13
C GLY A 153 -6.28 14.44 20.24
N LYS A 154 -5.83 15.05 19.15
CA LYS A 154 -6.69 15.81 18.23
C LYS A 154 -7.05 14.98 17.01
N ILE A 155 -8.34 14.90 16.71
CA ILE A 155 -8.86 14.25 15.50
C ILE A 155 -8.47 15.05 14.25
N ILE A 156 -7.97 14.34 13.24
CA ILE A 156 -7.66 14.82 11.91
C ILE A 156 -8.70 14.20 10.96
N PRO A 157 -9.57 14.99 10.31
CA PRO A 157 -10.63 14.47 9.44
C PRO A 157 -10.10 14.16 8.04
N TYR A 158 -9.47 12.99 7.86
CA TYR A 158 -8.85 12.57 6.60
C TYR A 158 -9.83 12.63 5.43
N LYS A 159 -11.07 12.16 5.61
CA LYS A 159 -12.06 12.18 4.53
C LYS A 159 -12.31 13.59 3.99
N LYS A 160 -12.48 14.57 4.88
CA LYS A 160 -12.69 15.97 4.47
C LYS A 160 -11.44 16.49 3.74
N LEU A 161 -10.26 16.29 4.31
CA LEU A 161 -9.01 16.73 3.71
C LEU A 161 -8.78 16.12 2.33
N LEU A 162 -9.15 14.86 2.15
CA LEU A 162 -9.05 14.14 0.87
C LEU A 162 -10.07 14.67 -0.15
N ASP A 163 -11.31 14.92 0.24
CA ASP A 163 -12.31 15.51 -0.67
C ASP A 163 -11.86 16.90 -1.16
N ASP A 164 -11.37 17.73 -0.23
CA ASP A 164 -10.81 19.04 -0.56
C ASP A 164 -9.61 18.89 -1.51
N ALA A 165 -8.77 17.86 -1.34
CA ALA A 165 -7.62 17.60 -2.21
C ALA A 165 -8.04 17.13 -3.61
N ILE A 166 -8.98 16.18 -3.70
CA ILE A 166 -9.51 15.67 -4.97
C ILE A 166 -10.18 16.78 -5.76
N SER A 167 -10.89 17.71 -5.11
CA SER A 167 -11.49 18.87 -5.80
C SER A 167 -10.47 19.87 -6.34
N GLN A 168 -9.26 19.92 -5.76
CA GLN A 168 -8.16 20.77 -6.22
C GLN A 168 -7.30 20.09 -7.30
N ALA A 169 -7.26 18.75 -7.31
CA ALA A 169 -6.46 17.97 -8.26
C ALA A 169 -7.06 18.00 -9.67
N GLN A 170 -6.19 18.02 -10.69
CA GLN A 170 -6.58 17.84 -12.08
C GLN A 170 -6.89 16.37 -12.40
N HIS A 171 -6.13 15.43 -11.84
CA HIS A 171 -6.34 14.01 -11.98
C HIS A 171 -7.41 13.51 -11.00
N GLN A 172 -8.47 12.91 -11.53
CA GLN A 172 -9.56 12.36 -10.72
C GLN A 172 -9.42 10.85 -10.58
N PRO A 173 -9.31 10.31 -9.34
CA PRO A 173 -9.26 8.87 -9.14
C PRO A 173 -10.63 8.25 -9.46
N ARG A 174 -10.62 7.02 -10.00
CA ARG A 174 -11.87 6.31 -10.32
C ARG A 174 -12.64 5.93 -9.05
N HIS A 175 -11.91 5.46 -8.05
CA HIS A 175 -12.46 5.01 -6.78
C HIS A 175 -11.65 5.57 -5.60
N VAL A 176 -12.33 5.71 -4.46
CA VAL A 176 -11.71 5.96 -3.16
C VAL A 176 -12.17 4.87 -2.19
N LEU A 177 -11.24 4.08 -1.68
CA LEU A 177 -11.53 3.02 -0.71
C LEU A 177 -11.34 3.57 0.71
N LEU A 178 -12.38 3.50 1.54
CA LEU A 178 -12.43 4.18 2.83
C LEU A 178 -12.59 3.22 4.00
N VAL A 179 -11.71 3.34 4.99
CA VAL A 179 -11.83 2.69 6.29
C VAL A 179 -12.65 3.57 7.22
N ASP A 180 -13.77 3.06 7.73
CA ASP A 180 -14.57 3.73 8.76
C ASP A 180 -14.09 3.30 10.15
N ARG A 181 -13.54 4.24 10.92
CA ARG A 181 -13.05 4.01 12.28
C ARG A 181 -13.97 4.58 13.34
N GLY A 182 -15.07 5.24 12.94
CA GLY A 182 -16.00 5.90 13.86
C GLY A 182 -15.44 7.15 14.55
N LEU A 183 -14.35 7.73 14.05
CA LEU A 183 -13.67 8.87 14.68
C LEU A 183 -14.16 10.22 14.15
N ALA A 184 -14.70 10.26 12.92
CA ALA A 184 -15.26 11.47 12.33
C ALA A 184 -16.39 11.13 11.35
N LYS A 185 -17.23 12.12 11.05
CA LYS A 185 -18.27 11.97 10.02
C LYS A 185 -17.63 11.69 8.65
N MET A 186 -17.95 10.54 8.08
CA MET A 186 -17.43 10.12 6.77
C MET A 186 -18.53 10.22 5.68
N ALA A 187 -18.75 11.44 5.16
CA ALA A 187 -19.68 11.63 4.05
C ALA A 187 -19.11 10.96 2.78
N ARG A 188 -19.88 10.02 2.18
CA ARG A 188 -19.47 9.28 0.98
C ARG A 188 -20.04 9.91 -0.29
N VAL A 189 -19.22 9.99 -1.33
CA VAL A 189 -19.60 10.40 -2.69
C VAL A 189 -20.03 9.17 -3.48
N SER A 190 -21.31 9.11 -3.87
CA SER A 190 -21.88 8.01 -4.64
C SER A 190 -21.11 7.76 -5.94
N GLY A 191 -20.88 6.49 -6.27
CA GLY A 191 -20.14 6.07 -7.47
C GLY A 191 -18.61 6.15 -7.38
N ARG A 192 -18.05 6.92 -6.42
CA ARG A 192 -16.61 7.06 -6.20
C ARG A 192 -16.14 6.36 -4.93
N ASP A 193 -16.80 6.64 -3.81
CA ASP A 193 -16.37 6.20 -2.49
C ASP A 193 -16.91 4.81 -2.17
N VAL A 194 -16.00 3.89 -1.82
CA VAL A 194 -16.28 2.49 -1.52
C VAL A 194 -15.89 2.19 -0.08
N ASP A 195 -16.77 1.51 0.65
CA ASP A 195 -16.52 1.10 2.02
C ASP A 195 -15.57 -0.10 2.09
N PHE A 196 -14.48 0.03 2.85
CA PHE A 196 -13.45 -1.00 2.98
C PHE A 196 -14.00 -2.28 3.59
N ALA A 197 -14.73 -2.19 4.69
CA ALA A 197 -15.22 -3.36 5.43
C ALA A 197 -16.23 -4.18 4.60
N SER A 198 -17.18 -3.49 3.96
CA SER A 198 -18.20 -4.10 3.11
C SER A 198 -17.60 -4.77 1.89
N LEU A 199 -16.63 -4.13 1.23
CA LEU A 199 -15.95 -4.74 0.08
C LEU A 199 -15.06 -5.91 0.53
N ARG A 200 -14.34 -5.77 1.64
CA ARG A 200 -13.53 -6.86 2.21
C ARG A 200 -14.35 -8.10 2.47
N HIS A 201 -15.56 -7.97 3.01
CA HIS A 201 -16.45 -9.11 3.27
C HIS A 201 -16.73 -9.94 2.01
N GLN A 202 -16.83 -9.31 0.84
CA GLN A 202 -17.06 -9.97 -0.45
C GLN A 202 -15.82 -10.73 -0.96
N HIS A 203 -14.64 -10.39 -0.45
CA HIS A 203 -13.36 -10.94 -0.89
C HIS A 203 -12.68 -11.85 0.15
N ILE A 204 -13.36 -12.17 1.26
CA ILE A 204 -12.86 -13.14 2.26
C ILE A 204 -12.60 -14.49 1.58
N GLY A 205 -11.45 -15.09 1.89
CA GLY A 205 -11.06 -16.39 1.32
C GLY A 205 -10.48 -16.31 -0.09
N ALA A 206 -10.37 -15.12 -0.68
CA ALA A 206 -9.70 -14.94 -1.96
C ALA A 206 -8.26 -15.47 -1.91
N ARG A 207 -7.77 -15.91 -3.07
CA ARG A 207 -6.39 -16.33 -3.30
C ARG A 207 -5.87 -15.61 -4.53
N VAL A 208 -4.96 -14.68 -4.32
CA VAL A 208 -4.38 -13.86 -5.37
C VAL A 208 -2.93 -14.32 -5.57
N PRO A 209 -2.54 -14.79 -6.77
CA PRO A 209 -1.15 -15.11 -7.04
C PRO A 209 -0.24 -13.89 -6.91
N VAL A 210 0.96 -14.08 -6.39
CA VAL A 210 2.01 -13.05 -6.38
C VAL A 210 2.43 -12.71 -7.81
N ALA A 211 2.55 -11.41 -8.09
CA ALA A 211 3.15 -10.93 -9.33
C ALA A 211 4.67 -10.94 -9.17
N TRP A 212 5.36 -11.77 -9.95
CA TRP A 212 6.82 -11.81 -9.96
C TRP A 212 7.37 -10.67 -10.80
N LEU A 213 8.15 -9.79 -10.16
CA LEU A 213 8.65 -8.55 -10.73
C LEU A 213 10.16 -8.63 -10.91
N GLU A 214 10.68 -8.04 -11.99
CA GLU A 214 12.11 -7.81 -12.13
C GLU A 214 12.60 -6.86 -11.03
N SER A 215 13.82 -7.07 -10.53
CA SER A 215 14.37 -6.40 -9.35
C SER A 215 14.39 -4.87 -9.41
N ASN A 216 14.36 -4.28 -10.61
CA ASN A 216 14.39 -2.83 -10.83
C ASN A 216 13.01 -2.25 -11.18
N GLU A 217 11.94 -3.05 -11.12
CA GLU A 217 10.60 -2.50 -11.22
C GLU A 217 10.26 -1.62 -10.02
N THR A 218 9.50 -0.55 -10.28
CA THR A 218 9.13 0.41 -9.24
C THR A 218 8.26 -0.26 -8.19
N SER A 219 8.71 -0.22 -6.93
CA SER A 219 7.94 -0.72 -5.79
C SER A 219 7.01 0.36 -5.21
N CYS A 220 7.52 1.58 -5.05
CA CYS A 220 6.76 2.67 -4.43
C CYS A 220 7.22 4.05 -4.92
N ILE A 221 6.35 5.05 -4.68
CA ILE A 221 6.67 6.47 -4.85
C ILE A 221 6.57 7.13 -3.47
N LEU A 222 7.67 7.69 -2.99
CA LEU A 222 7.73 8.40 -1.71
C LEU A 222 8.19 9.84 -1.96
N TYR A 223 7.25 10.77 -1.87
CA TYR A 223 7.51 12.18 -2.09
C TYR A 223 8.30 12.79 -0.93
N THR A 224 9.43 13.41 -1.25
CA THR A 224 10.27 14.16 -0.32
C THR A 224 10.24 15.65 -0.67
N SER A 225 10.53 16.51 0.30
CA SER A 225 10.68 17.94 0.07
C SER A 225 12.06 18.22 -0.51
N GLY A 226 12.13 18.75 -1.73
CA GLY A 226 13.33 19.37 -2.29
C GLY A 226 13.50 20.82 -1.81
N THR A 227 14.69 21.38 -2.00
CA THR A 227 14.99 22.79 -1.67
C THR A 227 14.48 23.78 -2.71
N THR A 228 14.08 23.30 -3.89
CA THR A 228 13.48 24.08 -4.99
C THR A 228 12.32 23.26 -5.54
N GLY A 229 11.12 23.87 -5.59
CA GLY A 229 9.86 23.21 -5.93
C GLY A 229 9.46 23.37 -7.39
#